data_AF-X6GV16-F1
#
_entry.id   AF-X6GV16-F1
#
_cell.length_a   1.000
_cell.length_b   1.000
_cell.length_c   1.000
_cell.angle_alpha   90.00
_cell.angle_beta   90.00
_cell.angle_gamma   90.00
#
_symmetry.space_group_name_H-M   'P 1'
#
loop_
_entity.id
_entity.type
_entity.pdbx_description
1 polymer ?
#
loop_
_entity_poly.entity_id
_entity_poly.type
_entity_poly.pdbx_seq_one_letter_code
_entity_poly.pdbx_strand_id
1 'polypeptide(L)'
;MVLVGDSVGMVLHGLPSTLGVTLEMMITHGQAVRRGIKQALMVVDLPFGSYEESPGQAFRNAARVMAETGCTAVKLEGGEAMAETIGFLAARGVPVMAHVGLTPQAINTIGGYRVQGRGGDAERIRRDAIAVGEAGAFAVVLEKVPEALARRITKEVATPTIGIGASAACDGQILVVDDMLGLFGDFRPKFVKRYAELREAAAAAIASYAREVKERQFPAAEHVFADAPKPADTDATKSGEAA
;
A
#
# COMPACT_ATOMS: atom_id res chain seq x y z
N MET A 1 0.03 6.03 8.90
CA MET A 1 1.03 5.23 8.16
C MET A 1 0.54 5.07 6.73
N VAL A 2 1.44 5.06 5.75
CA VAL A 2 1.16 4.73 4.35
C VAL A 2 2.09 3.59 3.95
N LEU A 3 1.52 2.56 3.33
CA LEU A 3 2.27 1.45 2.75
C LEU A 3 2.24 1.59 1.23
N VAL A 4 3.41 1.71 0.62
CA VAL A 4 3.58 1.46 -0.81
C VAL A 4 3.77 -0.04 -0.95
N GLY A 5 2.65 -0.72 -1.20
CA GLY A 5 2.60 -2.18 -1.24
C GLY A 5 2.75 -2.72 -2.66
N ASP A 6 3.27 -3.94 -2.78
CA ASP A 6 3.35 -4.66 -4.04
C ASP A 6 1.97 -4.96 -4.66
N SER A 7 0.88 -4.81 -3.89
CA SER A 7 -0.51 -4.76 -4.39
C SER A 7 -0.68 -3.83 -5.60
N VAL A 8 0.15 -2.80 -5.72
CA VAL A 8 0.23 -1.90 -6.89
C VAL A 8 0.37 -2.63 -8.22
N GLY A 9 1.03 -3.80 -8.23
CA GLY A 9 1.14 -4.65 -9.40
C GLY A 9 -0.23 -5.06 -9.93
N MET A 10 -1.13 -5.45 -9.04
CA MET A 10 -2.47 -5.88 -9.42
C MET A 10 -3.39 -4.68 -9.66
N VAL A 11 -3.43 -3.72 -8.73
CA VAL A 11 -4.40 -2.63 -8.80
C VAL A 11 -4.03 -1.56 -9.84
N LEU A 12 -2.77 -1.15 -9.96
CA LEU A 12 -2.41 -0.09 -10.92
C LEU A 12 -1.85 -0.63 -12.23
N HIS A 13 -1.13 -1.75 -12.20
CA HIS A 13 -0.47 -2.31 -13.38
C HIS A 13 -1.21 -3.46 -14.05
N GLY A 14 -2.33 -3.92 -13.46
CA GLY A 14 -3.15 -4.99 -14.04
C GLY A 14 -2.44 -6.35 -14.11
N LEU A 15 -1.38 -6.56 -13.33
CA LEU A 15 -0.69 -7.84 -13.24
C LEU A 15 -1.61 -8.89 -12.61
N PRO A 16 -1.51 -10.17 -13.02
CA PRO A 16 -2.35 -11.24 -12.48
C PRO A 16 -2.01 -11.59 -11.02
N SER A 17 -0.83 -11.21 -10.54
CA SER A 17 -0.37 -11.38 -9.16
C SER A 17 0.74 -10.38 -8.82
N THR A 18 1.09 -10.26 -7.54
CA THR A 18 2.20 -9.39 -7.09
C THR A 18 3.59 -9.94 -7.43
N LEU A 19 3.71 -11.21 -7.88
CA LEU A 19 4.99 -11.82 -8.27
C LEU A 19 5.72 -11.09 -9.40
N GLY A 20 4.98 -10.40 -10.27
CA GLY A 20 5.56 -9.63 -11.38
C GLY A 20 6.04 -8.23 -11.00
N VAL A 21 5.91 -7.84 -9.73
CA VAL A 21 6.32 -6.52 -9.26
C VAL A 21 7.82 -6.48 -9.09
N THR A 22 8.46 -5.47 -9.66
CA THR A 22 9.91 -5.29 -9.58
C THR A 22 10.29 -4.30 -8.48
N LEU A 23 11.56 -4.35 -8.05
CA LEU A 23 12.10 -3.35 -7.12
C LEU A 23 11.98 -1.93 -7.68
N GLU A 24 12.08 -1.76 -9.00
CA GLU A 24 11.96 -0.45 -9.66
C GLU A 24 10.55 0.09 -9.64
N MET A 25 9.54 -0.78 -9.74
CA MET A 25 8.15 -0.37 -9.54
C MET A 25 7.95 0.14 -8.12
N MET A 26 8.49 -0.58 -7.12
CA MET A 26 8.40 -0.18 -5.71
C MET A 26 9.11 1.16 -5.44
N ILE A 27 10.29 1.37 -6.01
CA ILE A 27 11.04 2.62 -5.88
C ILE A 27 10.29 3.77 -6.56
N THR A 28 9.81 3.58 -7.78
CA THR A 28 9.09 4.62 -8.54
C THR A 28 7.83 5.07 -7.81
N HIS A 29 7.03 4.11 -7.33
CA HIS A 29 5.82 4.42 -6.54
C HIS A 29 6.17 5.02 -5.18
N GLY A 30 7.24 4.53 -4.55
CA GLY A 30 7.78 5.10 -3.31
C GLY A 30 8.10 6.59 -3.46
N GLN A 31 8.84 6.97 -4.49
CA GLN A 31 9.18 8.36 -4.78
C GLN A 31 7.94 9.23 -5.01
N ALA A 32 6.93 8.69 -5.71
CA ALA A 32 5.67 9.40 -5.93
C ALA A 32 4.94 9.68 -4.61
N VAL A 33 4.81 8.68 -3.74
CA VAL A 33 4.17 8.83 -2.43
C VAL A 33 4.97 9.77 -1.54
N ARG A 34 6.31 9.67 -1.49
CA ARG A 34 7.18 10.53 -0.68
C ARG A 34 6.95 12.02 -0.92
N ARG A 35 6.73 12.43 -2.17
CA ARG A 35 6.44 13.82 -2.54
C ARG A 35 5.11 14.32 -1.97
N GLY A 36 4.14 13.42 -1.74
CA GLY A 36 2.81 13.76 -1.21
C GLY A 36 2.70 13.73 0.31
N ILE A 37 3.61 13.03 1.02
CA ILE A 37 3.51 12.84 2.46
C ILE A 37 4.38 13.84 3.25
N LYS A 38 3.82 14.40 4.33
CA LYS A 38 4.55 15.30 5.26
C LYS A 38 4.91 14.61 6.57
N GLN A 39 3.96 13.92 7.19
CA GLN A 39 4.10 13.39 8.56
C GLN A 39 3.92 11.87 8.66
N ALA A 40 3.23 11.24 7.72
CA ALA A 40 2.92 9.81 7.82
C ALA A 40 4.19 8.95 7.73
N LEU A 41 4.30 7.94 8.61
CA LEU A 41 5.28 6.86 8.47
C LEU A 41 5.06 6.18 7.13
N MET A 42 6.11 6.15 6.30
CA MET A 42 6.11 5.52 4.98
C MET A 42 6.85 4.20 5.03
N VAL A 43 6.15 3.14 4.65
CA VAL A 43 6.68 1.78 4.50
C VAL A 43 6.64 1.42 3.02
N VAL A 44 7.68 0.77 2.51
CA VAL A 44 7.72 0.26 1.12
C VAL A 44 7.95 -1.23 1.14
N ASP A 45 7.20 -1.97 0.33
CA ASP A 45 7.42 -3.41 0.19
C ASP A 45 8.75 -3.75 -0.49
N LEU A 46 9.40 -4.79 0.03
CA LEU A 46 10.35 -5.58 -0.74
C LEU A 46 9.54 -6.58 -1.59
N PRO A 47 9.58 -6.47 -2.92
CA PRO A 47 8.80 -7.36 -3.78
C PRO A 47 9.41 -8.77 -3.82
N PHE A 48 8.64 -9.73 -4.30
CA PHE A 48 9.07 -11.12 -4.45
C PHE A 48 10.43 -11.26 -5.15
N GLY A 49 11.29 -12.10 -4.61
CA GLY A 49 12.64 -12.40 -5.12
C GLY A 49 13.71 -11.36 -4.75
N SER A 50 13.36 -10.31 -4.00
CA SER A 50 14.28 -9.24 -3.62
C SER A 50 14.89 -9.38 -2.21
N TYR A 51 14.44 -10.34 -1.40
CA TYR A 51 14.93 -10.47 -0.02
C TYR A 51 15.08 -11.93 0.46
N GLU A 52 14.49 -12.88 -0.24
CA GLU A 52 14.35 -14.27 0.17
C GLU A 52 15.65 -15.06 -0.01
N GLU A 53 16.57 -14.60 -0.88
CA GLU A 53 17.80 -15.31 -1.20
C GLU A 53 18.77 -15.35 0.00
N SER A 54 18.94 -14.21 0.69
CA SER A 54 19.82 -14.09 1.85
C SER A 54 19.63 -12.76 2.59
N PRO A 55 20.00 -12.68 3.88
CA PRO A 55 20.02 -11.41 4.61
C PRO A 55 20.86 -10.31 3.92
N GLY A 56 21.94 -10.71 3.24
CA GLY A 56 22.79 -9.78 2.48
C GLY A 56 22.12 -9.22 1.23
N GLN A 57 21.31 -10.03 0.52
CA GLN A 57 20.49 -9.57 -0.60
C GLN A 57 19.40 -8.60 -0.11
N ALA A 58 18.67 -8.99 0.93
CA ALA A 58 17.63 -8.18 1.55
C ALA A 58 18.16 -6.81 1.98
N PHE A 59 19.34 -6.75 2.61
CA PHE A 59 19.93 -5.48 3.05
C PHE A 59 20.29 -4.57 1.87
N ARG A 60 20.91 -5.09 0.81
CA ARG A 60 21.23 -4.28 -0.38
C ARG A 60 19.98 -3.66 -0.99
N ASN A 61 18.91 -4.45 -1.12
CA ASN A 61 17.67 -3.99 -1.72
C ASN A 61 16.89 -3.05 -0.79
N ALA A 62 16.84 -3.33 0.51
CA ALA A 62 16.22 -2.43 1.49
C ALA A 62 16.94 -1.08 1.58
N ALA A 63 18.28 -1.09 1.65
CA ALA A 63 19.08 0.14 1.67
C ALA A 63 18.84 0.98 0.41
N ARG A 64 18.78 0.33 -0.75
CA ARG A 64 18.47 0.97 -2.03
C ARG A 64 17.06 1.60 -2.03
N VAL A 65 16.04 0.84 -1.62
CA VAL A 65 14.66 1.33 -1.51
C VAL A 65 14.58 2.54 -0.57
N MET A 66 15.19 2.46 0.61
CA MET A 66 15.19 3.56 1.57
C MET A 66 15.90 4.81 1.02
N ALA A 67 17.08 4.63 0.41
CA ALA A 67 17.86 5.74 -0.15
C ALA A 67 17.13 6.44 -1.30
N GLU A 68 16.53 5.68 -2.22
CA GLU A 68 15.92 6.24 -3.42
C GLU A 68 14.50 6.76 -3.19
N THR A 69 13.78 6.27 -2.18
CA THR A 69 12.40 6.68 -1.90
C THR A 69 12.25 7.61 -0.71
N GLY A 70 13.23 7.62 0.21
CA GLY A 70 13.11 8.30 1.50
C GLY A 70 12.04 7.69 2.41
N CYS A 71 11.69 6.41 2.23
CA CYS A 71 10.85 5.69 3.17
C CYS A 71 11.58 5.47 4.50
N THR A 72 10.80 5.30 5.57
CA THR A 72 11.36 5.10 6.92
C THR A 72 11.59 3.63 7.23
N ALA A 73 10.85 2.75 6.56
CA ALA A 73 10.86 1.32 6.82
C ALA A 73 10.56 0.52 5.55
N VAL A 74 10.91 -0.77 5.60
CA VAL A 74 10.54 -1.75 4.57
C VAL A 74 9.56 -2.79 5.13
N LYS A 75 8.72 -3.36 4.27
CA LYS A 75 7.90 -4.54 4.59
C LYS A 75 8.42 -5.75 3.81
N LEU A 76 8.42 -6.92 4.45
CA LEU A 76 8.71 -8.20 3.81
C LEU A 76 7.75 -9.29 4.32
N GLU A 77 7.59 -10.36 3.54
CA GLU A 77 6.67 -11.44 3.84
C GLU A 77 7.40 -12.69 4.32
N GLY A 78 6.88 -13.33 5.37
CA GLY A 78 7.46 -14.55 5.91
C GLY A 78 7.46 -14.59 7.43
N GLY A 79 7.41 -15.81 7.96
CA GLY A 79 7.40 -16.09 9.38
C GLY A 79 8.76 -16.49 9.93
N GLU A 80 8.84 -17.64 10.62
CA GLU A 80 10.07 -18.16 11.24
C GLU A 80 11.26 -18.17 10.25
N ALA A 81 11.02 -18.50 8.98
CA ALA A 81 12.04 -18.55 7.94
C ALA A 81 12.71 -17.20 7.65
N MET A 82 12.04 -16.06 7.89
CA MET A 82 12.58 -14.72 7.66
C MET A 82 13.12 -14.05 8.93
N ALA A 83 13.07 -14.72 10.09
CA ALA A 83 13.53 -14.15 11.35
C ALA A 83 15.02 -13.74 11.30
N GLU A 84 15.88 -14.55 10.68
CA GLU A 84 17.30 -14.20 10.50
C GLU A 84 17.47 -12.91 9.68
N THR A 85 16.77 -12.80 8.55
CA THR A 85 16.80 -11.61 7.69
C THR A 85 16.28 -10.37 8.43
N ILE A 86 15.17 -10.50 9.15
CA ILE A 86 14.59 -9.40 9.93
C ILE A 86 15.58 -8.90 10.99
N GLY A 87 16.17 -9.81 11.77
CA GLY A 87 17.16 -9.45 12.78
C GLY A 87 18.42 -8.83 12.18
N PHE A 88 18.87 -9.33 11.02
CA PHE A 88 20.01 -8.78 10.30
C PHE A 88 19.78 -7.33 9.86
N LEU A 89 18.59 -7.04 9.33
CA LEU A 89 18.16 -5.71 8.89
C LEU A 89 18.00 -4.75 10.07
N ALA A 90 17.26 -5.17 11.11
CA ALA A 90 17.00 -4.37 12.30
C ALA A 90 18.31 -3.96 13.01
N ALA A 91 19.24 -4.90 13.16
CA ALA A 91 20.56 -4.65 13.75
C ALA A 91 21.43 -3.65 12.94
N ARG A 92 21.06 -3.39 11.68
CA ARG A 92 21.74 -2.45 10.77
C ARG A 92 20.93 -1.17 10.52
N GLY A 93 19.95 -0.90 11.37
CA GLY A 93 19.18 0.34 11.34
C GLY A 93 18.12 0.40 10.23
N VAL A 94 17.72 -0.75 9.66
CA VAL A 94 16.60 -0.86 8.72
C VAL A 94 15.35 -1.31 9.50
N PRO A 95 14.36 -0.44 9.76
CA PRO A 95 13.13 -0.86 10.41
C PRO A 95 12.32 -1.78 9.49
N VAL A 96 11.91 -2.94 10.00
CA VAL A 96 11.16 -3.94 9.25
C VAL A 96 9.75 -4.11 9.79
N MET A 97 8.77 -3.97 8.91
CA MET A 97 7.42 -4.46 9.14
C MET A 97 7.33 -5.88 8.60
N ALA A 98 7.05 -6.86 9.46
CA ALA A 98 6.85 -8.24 9.03
C ALA A 98 5.42 -8.45 8.51
N HIS A 99 5.22 -9.47 7.67
CA HIS A 99 3.91 -9.88 7.20
C HIS A 99 3.76 -11.41 7.31
N VAL A 100 2.78 -11.84 8.12
CA VAL A 100 2.42 -13.26 8.31
C VAL A 100 0.93 -13.49 8.06
N GLY A 101 0.53 -14.76 7.96
CA GLY A 101 -0.82 -15.14 7.56
C GLY A 101 -0.86 -15.48 6.08
N LEU A 102 -1.78 -14.88 5.33
CA LEU A 102 -1.75 -14.96 3.87
C LEU A 102 -0.67 -14.01 3.34
N THR A 103 0.39 -14.56 2.75
CA THR A 103 1.45 -13.79 2.09
C THR A 103 1.28 -13.89 0.56
N PRO A 104 0.76 -12.85 -0.12
CA PRO A 104 0.52 -12.86 -1.57
C PRO A 104 1.72 -13.29 -2.42
N GLN A 105 2.95 -13.03 -1.99
CA GLN A 105 4.16 -13.45 -2.71
C GLN A 105 4.36 -14.98 -2.69
N ALA A 106 3.69 -15.69 -1.79
CA ALA A 106 3.69 -17.15 -1.70
C ALA A 106 2.45 -17.79 -2.37
N ILE A 107 1.76 -17.06 -3.27
CA ILE A 107 0.47 -17.51 -3.85
C ILE A 107 0.53 -18.91 -4.50
N ASN A 108 1.67 -19.24 -5.12
CA ASN A 108 1.88 -20.51 -5.81
C ASN A 108 2.05 -21.70 -4.84
N THR A 109 2.58 -21.46 -3.64
CA THR A 109 2.75 -22.52 -2.62
C THR A 109 1.53 -22.62 -1.72
N ILE A 110 0.84 -21.50 -1.46
CA ILE A 110 -0.38 -21.44 -0.64
C ILE A 110 -1.62 -21.91 -1.44
N GLY A 111 -1.56 -21.90 -2.77
CA GLY A 111 -2.65 -22.39 -3.63
C GLY A 111 -3.83 -21.41 -3.74
N GLY A 112 -3.54 -20.10 -3.72
CA GLY A 112 -4.50 -19.03 -3.91
C GLY A 112 -4.79 -18.18 -2.66
N TYR A 113 -5.59 -17.13 -2.83
CA TYR A 113 -5.92 -16.17 -1.77
C TYR A 113 -6.97 -16.77 -0.81
N ARG A 114 -6.58 -17.71 0.04
CA ARG A 114 -7.49 -18.38 1.01
C ARG A 114 -7.19 -17.94 2.44
N VAL A 115 -8.18 -18.09 3.34
CA VAL A 115 -7.99 -17.83 4.77
C VAL A 115 -6.94 -18.80 5.32
N GLN A 116 -5.93 -18.28 6.02
CA GLN A 116 -4.85 -19.04 6.66
C GLN A 116 -5.14 -19.26 8.15
N GLY A 117 -4.48 -20.21 8.81
CA GLY A 117 -4.58 -20.36 10.27
C GLY A 117 -5.82 -21.09 10.75
N ARG A 118 -6.43 -21.94 9.92
CA ARG A 118 -7.52 -22.84 10.32
C ARG A 118 -6.98 -24.17 10.83
N GLY A 119 -7.60 -24.70 11.89
CA GLY A 119 -7.20 -25.99 12.47
C GLY A 119 -5.76 -25.95 12.96
N GLY A 120 -4.96 -26.97 12.60
CA GLY A 120 -3.56 -27.09 13.03
C GLY A 120 -2.63 -25.97 12.52
N ASP A 121 -2.98 -25.27 11.45
CA ASP A 121 -2.17 -24.18 10.88
C ASP A 121 -2.11 -22.94 11.79
N ALA A 122 -3.07 -22.79 12.72
CA ALA A 122 -3.15 -21.65 13.62
C ALA A 122 -1.87 -21.47 14.48
N GLU A 123 -1.30 -22.57 14.96
CA GLU A 123 -0.11 -22.52 15.81
C GLU A 123 1.14 -22.17 15.00
N ARG A 124 1.22 -22.56 13.72
CA ARG A 124 2.31 -22.14 12.83
C ARG A 124 2.32 -20.62 12.68
N ILE A 125 1.19 -20.01 12.32
CA ILE A 125 1.11 -18.55 12.15
C ILE A 125 1.38 -17.81 13.47
N ARG A 126 0.97 -18.39 14.61
CA ARG A 126 1.29 -17.83 15.92
C ARG A 126 2.80 -17.83 16.17
N ARG A 127 3.50 -18.95 15.90
CA ARG A 127 4.96 -19.03 16.00
C ARG A 127 5.64 -18.08 15.02
N ASP A 128 5.15 -18.00 13.78
CA ASP A 128 5.64 -17.06 12.77
C ASP A 128 5.58 -15.61 13.31
N ALA A 129 4.43 -15.18 13.85
CA ALA A 129 4.25 -13.84 14.40
C ALA A 129 5.16 -13.54 15.60
N ILE A 130 5.37 -14.52 16.48
CA ILE A 130 6.29 -14.40 17.63
C ILE A 130 7.73 -14.27 17.14
N ALA A 131 8.16 -15.18 16.26
CA ALA A 131 9.53 -15.23 15.78
C ALA A 131 9.95 -13.94 15.06
N VAL A 132 9.08 -13.37 14.22
CA VAL A 132 9.38 -12.11 13.54
C VAL A 132 9.38 -10.91 14.50
N GLY A 133 8.53 -10.93 15.54
CA GLY A 133 8.54 -9.92 16.59
C GLY A 133 9.82 -9.97 17.43
N GLU A 134 10.21 -11.17 17.87
CA GLU A 134 11.45 -11.41 18.63
C GLU A 134 12.71 -11.10 17.80
N ALA A 135 12.66 -11.31 16.48
CA ALA A 135 13.72 -10.92 15.57
C ALA A 135 13.91 -9.39 15.44
N GLY A 136 12.96 -8.59 15.92
CA GLY A 136 13.07 -7.12 15.92
C GLY A 136 12.23 -6.42 14.86
N ALA A 137 11.21 -7.07 14.29
CA ALA A 137 10.21 -6.34 13.52
C ALA A 137 9.50 -5.29 14.39
N PHE A 138 9.34 -4.07 13.88
CA PHE A 138 8.68 -2.99 14.63
C PHE A 138 7.15 -3.06 14.56
N ALA A 139 6.61 -3.81 13.59
CA ALA A 139 5.19 -4.08 13.41
C ALA A 139 5.01 -5.41 12.66
N VAL A 140 3.87 -6.08 12.86
CA VAL A 140 3.53 -7.33 12.16
C VAL A 140 2.15 -7.22 11.51
N VAL A 141 2.08 -7.34 10.19
CA VAL A 141 0.82 -7.47 9.46
C VAL A 141 0.27 -8.88 9.65
N LEU A 142 -1.00 -8.98 10.01
CA LEU A 142 -1.77 -10.23 10.05
C LEU A 142 -2.82 -10.19 8.94
N GLU A 143 -2.59 -10.94 7.87
CA GLU A 143 -3.51 -10.98 6.72
C GLU A 143 -4.36 -12.25 6.68
N LYS A 144 -5.67 -12.05 6.56
CA LYS A 144 -6.65 -13.09 6.25
C LYS A 144 -6.58 -14.32 7.16
N VAL A 145 -6.51 -14.07 8.46
CA VAL A 145 -6.51 -15.07 9.55
C VAL A 145 -7.82 -15.05 10.35
N PRO A 146 -8.24 -16.16 11.00
CA PRO A 146 -9.38 -16.18 11.89
C PRO A 146 -9.29 -15.14 13.00
N GLU A 147 -10.43 -14.52 13.32
CA GLU A 147 -10.51 -13.46 14.34
C GLU A 147 -9.95 -13.92 15.70
N ALA A 148 -10.30 -15.13 16.14
CA ALA A 148 -9.82 -15.69 17.40
C ALA A 148 -8.29 -15.85 17.43
N LEU A 149 -7.68 -16.21 16.30
CA LEU A 149 -6.23 -16.33 16.17
C LEU A 149 -5.57 -14.95 16.20
N ALA A 150 -6.08 -13.98 15.44
CA ALA A 150 -5.57 -12.61 15.44
C ALA A 150 -5.62 -11.98 16.84
N ARG A 151 -6.74 -12.15 17.56
CA ARG A 151 -6.90 -11.71 18.96
C ARG A 151 -5.87 -12.35 19.89
N ARG A 152 -5.59 -13.64 19.70
CA ARG A 152 -4.59 -14.36 20.49
C ARG A 152 -3.19 -13.82 20.22
N ILE A 153 -2.79 -13.72 18.95
CA ILE A 153 -1.48 -13.20 18.54
C ILE A 153 -1.26 -11.78 19.08
N THR A 154 -2.24 -10.90 18.92
CA THR A 154 -2.15 -9.49 19.38
C THR A 154 -1.92 -9.39 20.89
N LYS A 155 -2.42 -10.34 21.68
CA LYS A 155 -2.20 -10.37 23.14
C LYS A 155 -0.83 -10.92 23.54
N GLU A 156 -0.24 -11.77 22.70
CA GLU A 156 0.96 -12.53 23.03
C GLU A 156 2.23 -11.87 22.48
N VAL A 157 2.15 -11.17 21.35
CA VAL A 157 3.28 -10.49 20.71
C VAL A 157 3.35 -9.04 21.19
N ALA A 158 4.51 -8.60 21.67
CA ALA A 158 4.70 -7.22 22.15
C ALA A 158 4.73 -6.18 21.00
N THR A 159 5.10 -6.63 19.80
CA THR A 159 5.14 -5.82 18.59
C THR A 159 3.72 -5.47 18.11
N PRO A 160 3.44 -4.20 17.75
CA PRO A 160 2.15 -3.80 17.21
C PRO A 160 1.70 -4.64 16.02
N THR A 161 0.46 -5.11 16.07
CA THR A 161 -0.18 -5.90 15.02
C THR A 161 -1.05 -5.03 14.12
N ILE A 162 -0.94 -5.22 12.80
CA ILE A 162 -1.74 -4.51 11.79
C ILE A 162 -2.62 -5.51 11.05
N GLY A 163 -3.94 -5.41 11.21
CA GLY A 163 -4.89 -6.35 10.62
C GLY A 163 -5.32 -5.97 9.21
N ILE A 164 -5.44 -6.96 8.33
CA ILE A 164 -6.20 -6.88 7.07
C ILE A 164 -6.96 -8.19 6.87
N GLY A 165 -8.29 -8.14 7.01
CA GLY A 165 -9.11 -9.36 7.06
C GLY A 165 -8.77 -10.28 8.24
N ALA A 166 -8.37 -9.69 9.37
CA ALA A 166 -8.02 -10.39 10.61
C ALA A 166 -9.04 -10.09 11.73
N SER A 167 -8.71 -9.17 12.64
CA SER A 167 -9.60 -8.75 13.74
C SER A 167 -9.47 -7.24 13.99
N ALA A 168 -10.58 -6.62 14.42
CA ALA A 168 -10.57 -5.26 14.97
C ALA A 168 -9.79 -5.15 16.30
N ALA A 169 -9.37 -6.29 16.87
CA ALA A 169 -8.52 -6.33 18.05
C ALA A 169 -7.02 -6.13 17.75
N CYS A 170 -6.61 -6.16 16.48
CA CYS A 170 -5.24 -5.76 16.11
C CYS A 170 -5.04 -4.27 16.42
N ASP A 171 -3.81 -3.87 16.73
CA ASP A 171 -3.45 -2.50 17.17
C ASP A 171 -3.64 -1.44 16.07
N GLY A 172 -3.62 -1.87 14.81
CA GLY A 172 -3.97 -1.05 13.66
C GLY A 172 -4.65 -1.87 12.57
N GLN A 173 -5.09 -1.19 11.52
CA GLN A 173 -5.73 -1.80 10.35
C GLN A 173 -5.12 -1.24 9.07
N ILE A 174 -5.13 -2.05 8.01
CA ILE A 174 -4.70 -1.65 6.68
C ILE A 174 -5.67 -2.16 5.62
N LEU A 175 -5.84 -1.39 4.54
CA LEU A 175 -6.61 -1.76 3.36
C LEU A 175 -5.87 -1.23 2.12
N VAL A 176 -6.08 -1.89 0.99
CA VAL A 176 -5.68 -1.34 -0.31
C VAL A 176 -6.57 -0.14 -0.63
N VAL A 177 -5.95 1.00 -0.98
CA VAL A 177 -6.66 2.26 -1.16
C VAL A 177 -7.71 2.18 -2.26
N ASP A 178 -7.40 1.49 -3.36
CA ASP A 178 -8.31 1.34 -4.48
C ASP A 178 -9.53 0.46 -4.16
N ASP A 179 -9.34 -0.56 -3.33
CA ASP A 179 -10.42 -1.43 -2.85
C ASP A 179 -11.38 -0.65 -1.96
N MET A 180 -10.86 0.13 -1.02
CA MET A 180 -11.67 0.90 -0.10
C MET A 180 -12.36 2.10 -0.76
N LEU A 181 -11.81 2.63 -1.86
CA LEU A 181 -12.42 3.70 -2.66
C LEU A 181 -13.37 3.18 -3.76
N GLY A 182 -13.48 1.87 -3.94
CA GLY A 182 -14.35 1.27 -4.94
C GLY A 182 -13.93 1.57 -6.39
N LEU A 183 -12.62 1.61 -6.66
CA LEU A 183 -12.08 1.83 -8.01
C LEU A 183 -12.15 0.56 -8.87
N PHE A 184 -12.07 -0.63 -8.25
CA PHE A 184 -12.19 -1.92 -8.94
C PHE A 184 -13.58 -2.54 -8.76
N GLY A 185 -14.17 -3.05 -9.84
CA GLY A 185 -15.57 -3.49 -9.87
C GLY A 185 -15.79 -4.97 -9.55
N ASP A 186 -14.94 -5.83 -10.11
CA ASP A 186 -15.32 -7.23 -10.37
C ASP A 186 -14.94 -8.18 -9.24
N PHE A 187 -13.91 -7.85 -8.46
CA PHE A 187 -13.50 -8.59 -7.28
C PHE A 187 -13.74 -7.78 -6.01
N ARG A 188 -14.49 -8.34 -5.06
CA ARG A 188 -14.81 -7.71 -3.77
C ARG A 188 -14.33 -8.62 -2.64
N PRO A 189 -13.15 -8.37 -2.05
CA PRO A 189 -12.71 -9.15 -0.90
C PRO A 189 -13.70 -8.96 0.26
N LYS A 190 -14.12 -10.06 0.90
CA LYS A 190 -15.12 -10.03 1.99
C LYS A 190 -14.75 -9.09 3.15
N PHE A 191 -13.45 -8.88 3.38
CA PHE A 191 -12.95 -8.06 4.49
C PHE A 191 -12.87 -6.56 4.17
N VAL A 192 -13.11 -6.15 2.92
CA VAL A 192 -13.05 -4.74 2.52
C VAL A 192 -14.40 -4.09 2.77
N LYS A 193 -14.40 -2.97 3.50
CA LYS A 193 -15.49 -1.99 3.47
C LYS A 193 -15.19 -0.94 2.41
N ARG A 194 -16.13 -0.72 1.49
CA ARG A 194 -16.06 0.42 0.56
C ARG A 194 -16.56 1.69 1.25
N TYR A 195 -15.74 2.73 1.20
CA TYR A 195 -16.03 4.06 1.70
C TYR A 195 -16.47 5.01 0.58
N ALA A 196 -16.24 4.62 -0.69
CA ALA A 196 -16.74 5.29 -1.88
C ALA A 196 -16.94 4.28 -3.01
N GLU A 197 -17.64 4.70 -4.08
CA GLU A 197 -17.81 3.95 -5.33
C GLU A 197 -17.27 4.78 -6.51
N LEU A 198 -15.97 5.05 -6.48
CA LEU A 198 -15.35 5.96 -7.45
C LEU A 198 -15.39 5.46 -8.89
N ARG A 199 -15.45 4.13 -9.11
CA ARG A 199 -15.62 3.56 -10.45
C ARG A 199 -16.89 4.04 -11.13
N GLU A 200 -18.00 4.07 -10.40
CA GLU A 200 -19.31 4.47 -10.94
C GLU A 200 -19.31 5.95 -11.30
N ALA A 201 -18.77 6.78 -10.40
CA ALA A 201 -18.60 8.22 -10.63
C ALA A 201 -17.71 8.50 -11.85
N ALA A 202 -16.58 7.81 -11.97
CA ALA A 202 -15.66 7.94 -13.11
C ALA A 202 -16.33 7.49 -14.42
N ALA A 203 -17.05 6.36 -14.42
CA ALA A 203 -17.76 5.88 -15.61
C ALA A 203 -18.82 6.88 -16.09
N ALA A 204 -19.59 7.46 -15.17
CA ALA A 204 -20.57 8.48 -15.49
C ALA A 204 -19.92 9.76 -16.05
N ALA A 205 -18.82 10.22 -15.43
CA ALA A 205 -18.08 11.40 -15.89
C ALA A 205 -17.49 11.20 -17.29
N ILE A 206 -16.86 10.04 -17.55
CA ILE A 206 -16.29 9.69 -18.86
C ILE A 206 -17.39 9.61 -19.92
N ALA A 207 -18.55 9.03 -19.59
CA ALA A 207 -19.69 8.97 -20.50
C ALA A 207 -20.25 10.36 -20.81
N SER A 208 -20.34 11.26 -19.82
CA SER A 208 -20.77 12.64 -20.01
C SER A 208 -19.81 13.39 -20.93
N TYR A 209 -18.50 13.32 -20.65
CA TYR A 209 -17.46 13.92 -21.48
C TYR A 209 -17.55 13.42 -22.94
N ALA A 210 -17.65 12.11 -23.13
CA ALA A 210 -17.76 11.52 -24.46
C ALA A 210 -19.03 11.98 -25.21
N ARG A 211 -20.15 12.18 -24.49
CA ARG A 211 -21.39 12.72 -25.07
C ARG A 211 -21.22 14.18 -25.46
N GLU A 212 -20.73 15.02 -24.55
CA GLU A 212 -20.55 16.46 -24.79
C GLU A 212 -19.58 16.76 -25.93
N VAL A 213 -18.53 15.94 -26.10
CA VAL A 213 -17.62 16.03 -27.26
C VAL A 213 -18.35 15.67 -28.56
N LYS A 214 -19.12 14.58 -28.58
CA LYS A 214 -19.88 14.15 -29.78
C LYS A 214 -20.94 15.17 -30.18
N GLU A 215 -21.58 15.80 -29.19
CA GLU A 215 -22.60 16.84 -29.37
C GLU A 215 -22.00 18.23 -29.60
N ARG A 216 -20.66 18.37 -29.57
CA ARG A 216 -19.93 19.65 -29.66
C ARG A 216 -20.34 20.67 -28.60
N GLN A 217 -20.77 20.21 -27.43
CA GLN A 217 -20.97 21.04 -26.24
C GLN A 217 -19.63 21.32 -25.54
N PHE A 218 -18.67 20.41 -25.65
CA PHE A 218 -17.31 20.59 -25.18
C PHE A 218 -16.30 20.68 -26.35
N PRO A 219 -15.33 21.62 -26.32
CA PRO A 219 -15.21 22.71 -25.35
C PRO A 219 -16.28 23.79 -25.56
N ALA A 220 -16.81 24.34 -24.47
CA ALA A 220 -17.67 25.53 -24.50
C ALA A 220 -16.82 26.82 -24.60
N ALA A 221 -17.47 27.97 -24.80
CA ALA A 221 -16.80 29.27 -24.95
C ALA A 221 -15.86 29.64 -23.78
N GLU A 222 -16.21 29.25 -22.55
CA GLU A 222 -15.39 29.47 -21.35
C GLU A 222 -14.13 28.57 -21.27
N HIS A 223 -14.08 27.50 -22.08
CA HIS A 223 -12.98 26.54 -22.14
C HIS A 223 -12.05 26.78 -23.34
N VAL A 224 -12.27 27.85 -24.12
CA VAL A 224 -11.43 28.21 -25.26
C VAL A 224 -10.76 29.57 -25.06
N PHE A 225 -9.58 29.75 -25.65
CA PHE A 225 -8.85 31.00 -25.61
C PHE A 225 -9.23 31.88 -26.81
N ALA A 226 -9.41 33.17 -26.57
CA ALA A 226 -9.64 34.15 -27.64
C ALA A 226 -8.34 34.45 -28.40
N ASP A 227 -8.47 34.81 -29.69
CA ASP A 227 -7.32 35.18 -30.54
C ASP A 227 -6.60 36.43 -30.05
N ALA A 228 -7.34 37.34 -29.39
CA ALA A 228 -6.78 38.54 -28.78
C ALA A 228 -6.52 38.33 -27.29
N PRO A 229 -5.40 38.84 -26.75
CA PRO A 229 -5.18 38.86 -25.32
C PRO A 229 -6.32 39.62 -24.63
N LYS A 230 -6.76 39.11 -23.49
CA LYS A 230 -7.77 39.77 -22.65
C LYS A 230 -7.27 41.20 -22.36
N PRO A 231 -8.05 42.26 -22.65
CA PRO A 231 -7.60 43.62 -22.38
C PRO A 231 -7.21 43.72 -20.89
N ALA A 232 -6.07 44.35 -20.62
CA ALA A 232 -5.57 44.52 -19.27
C ALA A 232 -6.66 45.15 -18.41
N ASP A 233 -6.91 44.55 -17.25
CA ASP A 233 -7.89 45.04 -16.29
C ASP A 233 -7.46 46.46 -15.88
N THR A 234 -8.13 47.46 -16.47
CA THR A 234 -7.85 48.88 -16.20
C THR A 234 -8.65 49.30 -14.98
N ASP A 235 -8.51 48.56 -13.89
CA ASP A 235 -8.90 49.04 -12.57
C ASP A 235 -7.64 49.48 -11.80
N ALA A 236 -6.98 50.49 -12.38
CA ALA A 236 -6.06 51.35 -11.65
C ALA A 236 -6.87 52.46 -10.96
N THR A 237 -7.76 52.07 -10.03
CA THR A 237 -8.31 52.98 -9.03
C THR A 237 -7.89 52.53 -7.63
N LYS A 238 -6.56 52.45 -7.43
CA LYS A 238 -5.93 52.66 -6.12
C LYS A 238 -5.05 53.90 -6.17
N SER A 239 -5.66 55.07 -6.41
CA SER A 239 -5.26 56.29 -5.68
C SER A 239 -5.70 56.04 -4.23
N GLY A 240 -4.86 56.06 -3.21
CA GLY A 240 -3.73 56.92 -2.98
C GLY A 240 -3.94 57.47 -1.59
N GLU A 241 -3.21 56.96 -0.60
CA GLU A 241 -2.89 57.70 0.62
C GLU A 241 -1.61 57.10 1.19
N ALA A 242 -0.53 57.85 0.97
CA ALA A 242 0.71 57.71 1.69
C ALA A 242 0.62 58.63 2.92
N ALA A 243 0.80 58.05 4.10
CA ALA A 243 1.46 58.63 5.26
C ALA A 243 1.95 57.46 6.14
#